data_AF-A0A7J7GA35-F1
#
_entry.id   AF-A0A7J7GA35-F1
#
_cell.length_a   1.000
_cell.length_b   1.000
_cell.length_c   1.000
_cell.angle_alpha   90.00
_cell.angle_beta   90.00
_cell.angle_gamma   90.00
#
_symmetry.space_group_name_H-M   'P 1'
#
loop_
_entity.id
_entity.type
_entity.pdbx_description
1 polymer ?
#
loop_
_entity_poly.entity_id
_entity_poly.type
_entity_poly.pdbx_seq_one_letter_code
_entity_poly.pdbx_strand_id
1 'polypeptide(L)'
;MWIHVSKPAENAYIKQIFEGFLNVAEELGLQVGLKHKKINISNTRVAWEHEQFSRLRVTAATLSELSVAPELLESTGGLFDNRHFVNEAAIVRSVKLVAESLARHIYGQQGKNIKIFADNSSYAVNPSYIVSWLDLLSRTPRVAPFLSKNDPLIMALKKELADHTVDVNLQHEVLDGMFTFYDSTRSRLNIYQVASVTFDLLLLLVLGSYLIILFSFLVITTRGLDDLISLFRRPPSRKVKTA
;
A
#
# COMPACT_ATOMS: atom_id res chain seq x y z
N MET A 1 -9.99 23.05 2.36
CA MET A 1 -10.74 21.81 2.69
C MET A 1 -12.15 21.95 2.13
N TRP A 2 -12.81 20.86 1.76
CA TRP A 2 -14.12 20.86 1.12
C TRP A 2 -15.12 20.02 1.89
N ILE A 3 -16.33 20.54 2.06
CA ILE A 3 -17.48 19.80 2.57
C ILE A 3 -18.33 19.42 1.36
N HIS A 4 -18.45 18.11 1.12
CA HIS A 4 -19.24 17.55 0.04
C HIS A 4 -20.62 17.15 0.55
N VAL A 5 -21.66 17.57 -0.17
CA VAL A 5 -23.06 17.28 0.16
C VAL A 5 -23.85 16.87 -1.08
N SER A 6 -24.79 15.95 -0.89
CA SER A 6 -25.70 15.51 -1.96
C SER A 6 -27.08 16.16 -1.93
N LYS A 7 -27.52 16.60 -0.75
CA LYS A 7 -28.77 17.36 -0.60
C LYS A 7 -28.47 18.85 -0.80
N PRO A 8 -29.46 19.63 -1.27
CA PRO A 8 -29.27 21.06 -1.53
C PRO A 8 -28.86 21.81 -0.26
N ALA A 9 -28.06 22.86 -0.44
CA ALA A 9 -27.57 23.73 0.62
C ALA A 9 -28.69 24.49 1.36
N GLU A 10 -29.94 24.43 0.86
CA GLU A 10 -31.11 24.99 1.52
C GLU A 10 -31.51 24.24 2.80
N ASN A 11 -31.07 22.98 2.94
CA ASN A 11 -31.36 22.17 4.10
C ASN A 11 -30.73 22.78 5.37
N ALA A 12 -31.57 23.02 6.40
CA ALA A 12 -31.15 23.63 7.66
C ALA A 12 -29.98 22.89 8.33
N TYR A 13 -29.96 21.55 8.30
CA TYR A 13 -28.88 20.76 8.90
C TYR A 13 -27.55 20.94 8.16
N ILE A 14 -27.58 21.05 6.82
CA ILE A 14 -26.36 21.28 6.03
C ILE A 14 -25.83 22.69 6.28
N LYS A 15 -26.71 23.69 6.36
CA LYS A 15 -26.32 25.06 6.72
C LYS A 15 -25.66 25.09 8.09
N GLN A 16 -26.27 24.45 9.08
CA GLN A 16 -25.73 24.39 10.44
C GLN A 16 -24.33 23.74 10.48
N ILE A 17 -24.13 22.62 9.77
CA ILE A 17 -22.82 21.98 9.67
C ILE A 17 -21.83 22.93 8.97
N PHE A 18 -22.19 23.46 7.81
CA PHE A 18 -21.29 24.29 7.01
C PHE A 18 -20.89 25.58 7.73
N GLU A 19 -21.84 26.30 8.34
CA GLU A 19 -21.60 27.52 9.12
C GLU A 19 -20.73 27.24 10.35
N GLY A 20 -20.96 26.10 11.04
CA GLY A 20 -20.15 25.67 12.17
C GLY A 20 -18.66 25.51 11.79
N PHE A 21 -18.39 24.84 10.67
CA PHE A 21 -17.03 24.69 10.16
C PHE A 21 -16.45 25.99 9.61
N LEU A 22 -17.25 26.81 8.93
CA LEU A 22 -16.81 28.07 8.33
C LEU A 22 -16.36 29.07 9.40
N ASN A 23 -17.13 29.21 10.48
CA ASN A 23 -16.79 30.11 11.59
C ASN A 23 -15.44 29.73 12.23
N VAL A 24 -15.20 28.44 12.47
CA VAL A 24 -13.92 27.95 13.04
C VAL A 24 -12.79 28.09 12.04
N ALA A 25 -13.06 27.84 10.75
CA ALA A 25 -12.06 27.97 9.70
C ALA A 25 -11.58 29.41 9.56
N GLU A 26 -12.49 30.40 9.59
CA GLU A 26 -12.13 31.82 9.57
C GLU A 26 -11.21 32.21 10.73
N GLU A 27 -11.51 31.73 11.95
CA GLU A 27 -10.68 31.99 13.14
C GLU A 27 -9.29 31.33 13.06
N LEU A 28 -9.18 30.20 12.36
CA LEU A 28 -7.91 29.50 12.12
C LEU A 28 -7.18 29.97 10.86
N GLY A 29 -7.76 30.91 10.09
CA GLY A 29 -7.21 31.37 8.81
C GLY A 29 -7.23 30.32 7.71
N LEU A 30 -8.16 29.36 7.78
CA LEU A 30 -8.35 28.28 6.82
C LEU A 30 -9.54 28.56 5.91
N GLN A 31 -9.47 28.09 4.66
CA GLN A 31 -10.59 28.16 3.73
C GLN A 31 -11.33 26.82 3.65
N VAL A 32 -12.64 26.86 3.93
CA VAL A 32 -13.55 25.72 3.79
C VAL A 32 -14.62 26.06 2.76
N GLY A 33 -14.74 25.24 1.72
CA GLY A 33 -15.74 25.41 0.66
C GLY A 33 -16.82 24.34 0.72
N LEU A 34 -18.04 24.70 0.30
CA LEU A 34 -19.14 23.75 0.11
C LEU A 34 -19.21 23.30 -1.35
N LYS A 35 -19.26 21.99 -1.56
CA LYS A 35 -19.48 21.38 -2.88
C LYS A 35 -20.75 20.55 -2.85
N HIS A 36 -21.70 20.94 -3.69
CA HIS A 36 -22.94 20.20 -3.88
C HIS A 36 -22.86 19.36 -5.15
N LYS A 37 -23.16 18.07 -5.03
CA LYS A 37 -23.22 17.13 -6.15
C LYS A 37 -24.47 16.27 -6.04
N LYS A 38 -25.35 16.33 -7.03
CA LYS A 38 -26.54 15.47 -7.08
C LYS A 38 -26.11 14.01 -7.27
N ILE A 39 -26.67 13.11 -6.45
CA ILE A 39 -26.39 11.67 -6.56
C ILE A 39 -26.94 11.10 -7.87
N ASN A 40 -26.13 10.22 -8.49
CA ASN A 40 -26.61 9.37 -9.55
C ASN A 40 -26.95 7.99 -8.96
N ILE A 41 -28.24 7.66 -8.94
CA ILE A 41 -28.75 6.42 -8.35
C ILE A 41 -28.40 5.20 -9.23
N SER A 42 -28.24 5.39 -10.55
CA SER A 42 -27.93 4.28 -11.46
C SER A 42 -26.47 3.83 -11.39
N ASN A 43 -25.58 4.68 -10.90
CA ASN A 43 -24.17 4.31 -10.75
C ASN A 43 -24.01 3.46 -9.50
N THR A 44 -23.55 2.21 -9.62
CA THR A 44 -23.29 1.35 -8.45
C THR A 44 -22.14 1.89 -7.59
N ARG A 45 -21.15 2.52 -8.23
CA ARG A 45 -19.98 3.11 -7.55
C ARG A 45 -20.38 4.39 -6.84
N VAL A 46 -19.98 4.46 -5.58
CA VAL A 46 -20.03 5.66 -4.75
C VAL A 46 -18.61 6.06 -4.39
N ALA A 47 -18.24 7.30 -4.70
CA ALA A 47 -16.92 7.84 -4.41
C ALA A 47 -16.84 8.52 -3.03
N TRP A 48 -17.98 8.96 -2.50
CA TRP A 48 -18.09 9.59 -1.19
C TRP A 48 -19.16 8.93 -0.32
N GLU A 49 -18.83 8.61 0.92
CA GLU A 49 -19.74 7.88 1.81
C GLU A 49 -21.10 8.57 2.03
N HIS A 50 -21.14 9.92 2.05
CA HIS A 50 -22.41 10.65 2.18
C HIS A 50 -23.41 10.38 1.04
N GLU A 51 -22.94 9.96 -0.14
CA GLU A 51 -23.82 9.59 -1.25
C GLU A 51 -24.59 8.29 -0.95
N GLN A 52 -24.01 7.33 -0.21
CA GLN A 52 -24.71 6.11 0.24
C GLN A 52 -25.85 6.46 1.20
N PHE A 53 -25.55 7.28 2.21
CA PHE A 53 -26.57 7.77 3.15
C PHE A 53 -27.68 8.54 2.45
N SER A 54 -27.34 9.30 1.40
CA SER A 54 -28.31 10.06 0.62
C SER A 54 -29.26 9.17 -0.18
N ARG A 55 -28.84 7.97 -0.62
CA ARG A 55 -29.74 6.96 -1.22
C ARG A 55 -30.80 6.47 -0.24
N LEU A 56 -30.41 6.34 1.04
CA LEU A 56 -31.30 6.02 2.16
C LEU A 56 -32.08 7.23 2.69
N ARG A 57 -32.05 8.37 1.97
CA ARG A 57 -32.68 9.64 2.34
C ARG A 57 -32.16 10.25 3.64
N VAL A 58 -31.02 9.80 4.14
CA VAL A 58 -30.32 10.38 5.31
C VAL A 58 -29.56 11.63 4.85
N THR A 59 -29.58 12.69 5.67
CA THR A 59 -28.78 13.89 5.41
C THR A 59 -27.37 13.64 5.92
N ALA A 60 -26.37 13.68 5.03
CA ALA A 60 -24.98 13.43 5.36
C ALA A 60 -24.06 14.41 4.62
N ALA A 61 -22.86 14.57 5.15
CA ALA A 61 -21.80 15.36 4.55
C ALA A 61 -20.47 14.61 4.67
N THR A 62 -19.57 14.81 3.71
CA THR A 62 -18.20 14.27 3.77
C THR A 62 -17.20 15.43 3.77
N LEU A 63 -16.28 15.43 4.73
CA LEU A 63 -15.16 16.36 4.77
C LEU A 63 -13.97 15.74 4.03
N SER A 64 -13.40 16.48 3.07
CA SER A 64 -12.25 16.01 2.28
C SER A 64 -11.32 17.14 1.87
N GLU A 65 -10.06 16.81 1.61
CA GLU A 65 -9.11 17.73 0.98
C GLU A 65 -9.36 17.86 -0.54
N LEU A 66 -9.89 16.80 -1.17
CA LEU A 66 -10.11 16.77 -2.61
C LEU A 66 -11.34 17.61 -2.98
N SER A 67 -11.19 18.43 -4.02
CA SER A 67 -12.29 19.25 -4.55
C SER A 67 -13.25 18.47 -5.45
N VAL A 68 -12.78 17.38 -6.04
CA VAL A 68 -13.52 16.50 -6.95
C VAL A 68 -13.40 15.06 -6.44
N ALA A 69 -14.42 14.25 -6.72
CA ALA A 69 -14.42 12.85 -6.32
C ALA A 69 -13.36 12.08 -7.12
N PRO A 70 -12.46 11.31 -6.48
CA PRO A 70 -11.44 10.54 -7.18
C PRO A 70 -12.03 9.32 -7.91
N GLU A 71 -11.36 8.91 -8.98
CA GLU A 71 -11.62 7.65 -9.67
C GLU A 71 -11.13 6.42 -8.86
N LEU A 72 -11.39 5.21 -9.36
CA LEU A 72 -11.09 3.98 -8.59
C LEU A 72 -9.59 3.84 -8.42
N LEU A 73 -9.11 3.91 -7.18
CA LEU A 73 -7.68 3.76 -6.84
C LEU A 73 -6.77 4.78 -7.56
N GLU A 74 -7.33 5.93 -7.99
CA GLU A 74 -6.58 6.95 -8.74
C GLU A 74 -5.44 7.55 -7.88
N SER A 75 -5.71 7.79 -6.61
CA SER A 75 -4.81 8.49 -5.69
C SER A 75 -4.62 7.80 -4.35
N THR A 76 -5.22 6.62 -4.14
CA THR A 76 -5.21 5.91 -2.85
C THR A 76 -4.78 4.46 -3.01
N GLY A 77 -3.98 3.96 -2.04
CA GLY A 77 -3.57 2.55 -2.00
C GLY A 77 -2.45 2.17 -2.96
N GLY A 78 -1.76 3.16 -3.55
CA GLY A 78 -0.57 2.92 -4.37
C GLY A 78 0.64 2.48 -3.54
N LEU A 79 1.54 1.68 -4.14
CA LEU A 79 2.80 1.27 -3.50
C LEU A 79 3.73 2.44 -3.15
N PHE A 80 3.49 3.60 -3.76
CA PHE A 80 4.24 4.83 -3.51
C PHE A 80 3.65 5.70 -2.40
N ASP A 81 2.53 5.30 -1.78
CA ASP A 81 1.94 6.01 -0.64
C ASP A 81 2.88 5.90 0.57
N ASN A 82 3.64 6.97 0.82
CA ASN A 82 4.70 7.01 1.82
C ASN A 82 4.52 8.20 2.76
N ARG A 83 5.02 8.04 3.99
CA ARG A 83 4.97 9.05 5.06
C ARG A 83 5.51 10.43 4.66
N HIS A 84 6.45 10.48 3.73
CA HIS A 84 7.10 11.71 3.27
C HIS A 84 6.17 12.67 2.51
N PHE A 85 5.09 12.17 1.92
CA PHE A 85 4.11 13.01 1.21
C PHE A 85 3.13 13.72 2.15
N VAL A 86 3.11 13.34 3.43
CA VAL A 86 2.14 13.83 4.41
C VAL A 86 2.72 15.02 5.19
N ASN A 87 2.03 16.16 5.15
CA ASN A 87 2.38 17.33 5.94
C ASN A 87 1.75 17.27 7.34
N GLU A 88 2.58 17.07 8.36
CA GLU A 88 2.17 16.98 9.77
C GLU A 88 1.46 18.23 10.27
N ALA A 89 1.98 19.41 9.95
CA ALA A 89 1.39 20.68 10.39
C ALA A 89 -0.01 20.89 9.80
N ALA A 90 -0.22 20.45 8.55
CA ALA A 90 -1.53 20.50 7.91
C ALA A 90 -2.54 19.56 8.58
N ILE A 91 -2.11 18.36 8.99
CA ILE A 91 -2.96 17.41 9.74
C ILE A 91 -3.30 17.97 11.12
N VAL A 92 -2.33 18.50 11.86
CA VAL A 92 -2.60 19.09 13.19
C VAL A 92 -3.64 20.21 13.10
N ARG A 93 -3.51 21.10 12.11
CA ARG A 93 -4.51 22.17 11.85
C ARG A 93 -5.88 21.60 11.47
N SER A 94 -5.91 20.54 10.68
CA SER A 94 -7.15 19.88 10.24
C SER A 94 -7.86 19.20 11.41
N VAL A 95 -7.12 18.50 12.27
CA VAL A 95 -7.65 17.88 13.50
C VAL A 95 -8.20 18.96 14.44
N LYS A 96 -7.47 20.07 14.61
CA LYS A 96 -7.93 21.20 15.43
C LYS A 96 -9.22 21.80 14.88
N LEU A 97 -9.32 22.01 13.57
CA LEU A 97 -10.55 22.48 12.91
C LEU A 97 -11.73 21.54 13.18
N VAL A 98 -11.55 20.22 13.00
CA VAL A 98 -12.62 19.22 13.20
C VAL A 98 -13.03 19.14 14.67
N ALA A 99 -12.07 19.05 15.58
CA ALA A 99 -12.32 18.95 17.01
C ALA A 99 -13.09 20.17 17.52
N GLU A 100 -12.63 21.38 17.20
CA GLU A 100 -13.26 22.63 17.62
C GLU A 100 -14.66 22.78 17.01
N SER A 101 -14.83 22.48 15.72
CA SER A 101 -16.14 22.54 15.05
C SER A 101 -17.15 21.59 15.68
N LEU A 102 -16.72 20.36 16.00
CA LEU A 102 -17.56 19.34 16.62
C LEU A 102 -17.90 19.70 18.08
N ALA A 103 -16.93 20.17 18.86
CA ALA A 103 -17.16 20.58 20.23
C ALA A 103 -18.12 21.78 20.31
N ARG A 104 -17.96 22.80 19.45
CA ARG A 104 -18.91 23.92 19.37
C ARG A 104 -20.32 23.46 19.00
N HIS A 105 -20.43 22.49 18.08
CA HIS A 105 -21.71 21.92 17.70
C HIS A 105 -22.39 21.18 18.87
N ILE A 106 -21.67 20.32 19.59
CA ILE A 106 -22.20 19.54 20.73
C ILE A 106 -22.64 20.47 21.87
N TYR A 107 -21.82 21.46 22.23
CA TYR A 107 -22.12 22.37 23.33
C TYR A 107 -23.06 23.53 22.93
N GLY A 108 -23.54 23.56 21.69
CA GLY A 108 -24.43 24.62 21.20
C GLY A 108 -23.79 26.02 21.20
N GLN A 109 -22.47 26.10 21.17
CA GLN A 109 -21.72 27.35 21.24
C GLN A 109 -21.63 27.97 19.84
N GLN A 110 -22.56 28.89 19.55
CA GLN A 110 -22.66 29.60 18.26
C GLN A 110 -21.88 30.94 18.25
N GLY A 111 -21.09 31.21 19.31
CA GLY A 111 -20.33 32.45 19.45
C GLY A 111 -18.98 32.46 18.71
N LYS A 112 -18.61 33.61 18.15
CA LYS A 112 -17.25 33.87 17.65
C LYS A 112 -16.29 34.01 18.85
N ASN A 113 -15.03 33.58 18.70
CA ASN A 113 -13.94 33.62 19.71
C ASN A 113 -13.99 32.61 20.87
N ILE A 114 -14.84 31.59 20.83
CA ILE A 114 -14.79 30.53 21.86
C ILE A 114 -13.76 29.49 21.43
N LYS A 115 -12.56 29.49 22.03
CA LYS A 115 -11.52 28.49 21.72
C LYS A 115 -11.52 27.42 22.81
N ILE A 116 -12.20 26.30 22.56
CA ILE A 116 -12.25 25.16 23.49
C ILE A 116 -10.86 24.50 23.55
N PHE A 117 -10.23 24.32 22.40
CA PHE A 117 -8.91 23.71 22.27
C PHE A 117 -7.82 24.76 22.00
N ALA A 118 -7.69 25.73 22.92
CA ALA A 118 -6.65 26.77 22.83
C ALA A 118 -5.24 26.17 23.03
N ASP A 119 -4.23 26.68 22.31
CA ASP A 119 -2.87 26.09 22.26
C ASP A 119 -2.13 26.12 23.60
N ASN A 120 -2.53 27.01 24.49
CA ASN A 120 -1.98 27.17 25.84
C ASN A 120 -2.81 26.45 26.93
N SER A 121 -3.84 25.70 26.54
CA SER A 121 -4.73 24.98 27.47
C SER A 121 -4.32 23.52 27.62
N SER A 122 -4.76 22.88 28.70
CA SER A 122 -4.59 21.43 28.90
C SER A 122 -5.30 20.57 27.86
N TYR A 123 -6.30 21.13 27.16
CA TYR A 123 -7.05 20.45 26.11
C TYR A 123 -6.47 20.67 24.72
N ALA A 124 -5.34 21.38 24.60
CA ALA A 124 -4.71 21.62 23.30
C ALA A 124 -4.46 20.31 22.55
N VAL A 125 -4.63 20.37 21.23
CA VAL A 125 -4.30 19.24 20.34
C VAL A 125 -2.80 18.97 20.42
N ASN A 126 -2.42 17.79 20.94
CA ASN A 126 -1.03 17.41 21.10
C ASN A 126 -0.41 16.98 19.76
N PRO A 127 0.57 17.73 19.21
CA PRO A 127 1.19 17.39 17.93
C PRO A 127 1.99 16.08 17.99
N SER A 128 2.71 15.83 19.09
CA SER A 128 3.51 14.61 19.26
C SER A 128 2.65 13.35 19.27
N TYR A 129 1.45 13.44 19.83
CA TYR A 129 0.47 12.36 19.79
C TYR A 129 0.01 12.06 18.36
N ILE A 130 -0.29 13.09 17.56
CA ILE A 130 -0.65 12.93 16.14
C ILE A 130 0.50 12.32 15.34
N VAL A 131 1.72 12.79 15.55
CA VAL A 131 2.92 12.24 14.86
C VAL A 131 3.11 10.76 15.19
N SER A 132 2.92 10.37 16.46
CA SER A 132 3.02 8.97 16.89
C SER A 132 2.02 8.07 16.15
N TRP A 133 0.78 8.54 15.98
CA TRP A 133 -0.24 7.84 15.20
C TRP A 133 0.07 7.80 13.70
N LEU A 134 0.58 8.88 13.12
CA LEU A 134 1.00 8.91 11.72
C LEU A 134 2.14 7.91 11.46
N ASP A 135 3.09 7.83 12.37
CA ASP A 135 4.21 6.89 12.26
C ASP A 135 3.75 5.45 12.40
N LEU A 136 2.80 5.16 13.30
CA LEU A 136 2.17 3.85 13.41
C LEU A 136 1.43 3.49 12.11
N LEU A 137 0.55 4.37 11.63
CA LEU A 137 -0.27 4.14 10.43
C LEU A 137 0.58 3.98 9.16
N SER A 138 1.72 4.65 9.08
CA SER A 138 2.65 4.53 7.94
C SER A 138 3.42 3.21 7.90
N ARG A 139 3.58 2.53 9.04
CA ARG A 139 4.29 1.24 9.14
C ARG A 139 3.34 0.04 9.08
N THR A 140 2.05 0.25 9.28
CA THR A 140 1.04 -0.82 9.26
C THR A 140 0.38 -0.96 7.89
N PRO A 141 0.33 -2.15 7.29
CA PRO A 141 -0.42 -2.37 6.05
C PRO A 141 -1.93 -2.31 6.33
N ARG A 142 -2.67 -1.53 5.53
CA ARG A 142 -4.11 -1.25 5.75
C ARG A 142 -5.04 -1.82 4.67
N VAL A 143 -4.50 -2.52 3.68
CA VAL A 143 -5.32 -3.14 2.62
C VAL A 143 -5.92 -4.45 3.11
N ALA A 144 -7.12 -4.78 2.60
CA ALA A 144 -7.94 -5.89 3.10
C ALA A 144 -7.19 -7.23 3.28
N PRO A 145 -6.28 -7.68 2.38
CA PRO A 145 -5.55 -8.93 2.58
C PRO A 145 -4.60 -8.94 3.79
N PHE A 146 -4.13 -7.77 4.24
CA PHE A 146 -3.23 -7.65 5.38
C PHE A 146 -3.93 -7.21 6.67
N LEU A 147 -5.22 -6.87 6.60
CA LEU A 147 -6.01 -6.42 7.75
C LEU A 147 -6.93 -7.55 8.22
N SER A 148 -6.37 -8.45 9.03
CA SER A 148 -7.15 -9.54 9.63
C SER A 148 -8.13 -9.02 10.68
N LYS A 149 -9.17 -9.80 11.02
CA LYS A 149 -10.17 -9.40 12.04
C LYS A 149 -9.55 -9.06 13.40
N ASN A 150 -8.48 -9.77 13.77
CA ASN A 150 -7.77 -9.59 15.03
C ASN A 150 -6.45 -8.84 14.84
N ASP A 151 -6.37 -7.97 13.83
CA ASP A 151 -5.14 -7.24 13.55
C ASP A 151 -4.72 -6.36 14.76
N PRO A 152 -3.43 -6.32 15.12
CA PRO A 152 -2.93 -5.46 16.18
C PRO A 152 -3.30 -3.97 16.03
N LEU A 153 -3.42 -3.46 14.79
CA LEU A 153 -3.85 -2.10 14.51
C LEU A 153 -5.29 -1.87 15.01
N ILE A 154 -6.20 -2.79 14.71
CA ILE A 154 -7.61 -2.69 15.12
C ILE A 154 -7.70 -2.76 16.66
N MET A 155 -6.93 -3.65 17.28
CA MET A 155 -6.88 -3.76 18.74
C MET A 155 -6.29 -2.50 19.39
N ALA A 156 -5.26 -1.91 18.80
CA ALA A 156 -4.67 -0.66 19.27
C ALA A 156 -5.66 0.51 19.18
N LEU A 157 -6.38 0.63 18.07
CA LEU A 157 -7.44 1.64 17.91
C LEU A 157 -8.58 1.45 18.91
N LYS A 158 -9.01 0.19 19.13
CA LYS A 158 -10.03 -0.13 20.13
C LYS A 158 -9.57 0.26 21.54
N LYS A 159 -8.32 -0.07 21.89
CA LYS A 159 -7.74 0.25 23.19
C LYS A 159 -7.67 1.76 23.40
N GLU A 160 -7.16 2.50 22.42
CA GLU A 160 -7.08 3.95 22.51
C GLU A 160 -8.47 4.58 22.70
N LEU A 161 -9.47 4.14 21.93
CA LEU A 161 -10.84 4.63 22.13
C LEU A 161 -11.39 4.27 23.51
N ALA A 162 -11.06 3.10 24.05
CA ALA A 162 -11.52 2.67 25.37
C ALA A 162 -10.88 3.48 26.51
N ASP A 163 -9.68 4.03 26.30
CA ASP A 163 -9.04 4.91 27.28
C ASP A 163 -9.71 6.29 27.35
N HIS A 164 -10.39 6.73 26.27
CA HIS A 164 -11.06 8.05 26.18
C HIS A 164 -12.59 8.00 26.19
N THR A 165 -13.21 6.82 26.09
CA THR A 165 -14.68 6.65 26.01
C THR A 165 -15.16 5.48 26.87
N VAL A 166 -16.41 5.55 27.34
CA VAL A 166 -16.96 4.57 28.31
C VAL A 166 -17.25 3.21 27.68
N ASP A 167 -17.88 3.19 26.50
CA ASP A 167 -18.31 1.95 25.84
C ASP A 167 -17.78 1.88 24.41
N VAL A 168 -16.88 0.92 24.15
CA VAL A 168 -16.34 0.65 22.81
C VAL A 168 -16.65 -0.78 22.37
N ASN A 169 -17.57 -0.89 21.42
CA ASN A 169 -17.90 -2.15 20.77
C ASN A 169 -17.24 -2.27 19.40
N LEU A 170 -16.71 -3.44 19.09
CA LEU A 170 -16.07 -3.73 17.82
C LEU A 170 -17.07 -4.51 16.94
N GLN A 171 -17.42 -3.95 15.80
CA GLN A 171 -18.31 -4.57 14.83
C GLN A 171 -17.53 -4.90 13.56
N HIS A 172 -17.69 -6.13 13.08
CA HIS A 172 -17.15 -6.57 11.80
C HIS A 172 -18.29 -6.69 10.81
N GLU A 173 -18.35 -5.77 9.86
CA GLU A 173 -19.29 -5.84 8.75
C GLU A 173 -18.61 -6.52 7.56
N VAL A 174 -19.25 -7.55 7.01
CA VAL A 174 -18.81 -8.18 5.77
C VAL A 174 -19.32 -7.29 4.64
N LEU A 175 -18.42 -6.61 3.94
CA LEU A 175 -18.76 -5.91 2.71
C LEU A 175 -19.12 -6.96 1.66
N ASP A 176 -20.40 -7.25 1.53
CA ASP A 176 -20.91 -8.16 0.51
C ASP A 176 -20.97 -7.41 -0.84
N GLY A 177 -20.21 -7.90 -1.83
CA GLY A 177 -20.34 -7.47 -3.22
C GLY A 177 -19.24 -6.56 -3.78
N MET A 178 -18.97 -6.79 -5.06
CA MET A 178 -18.06 -6.10 -6.01
C MET A 178 -16.59 -6.56 -6.06
N PHE A 179 -15.93 -6.86 -4.94
CA PHE A 179 -14.51 -7.22 -4.96
C PHE A 179 -14.24 -8.55 -4.27
N THR A 180 -13.60 -9.48 -5.01
CA THR A 180 -12.99 -10.68 -4.41
C THR A 180 -11.52 -10.35 -4.15
N PHE A 181 -11.16 -10.16 -2.87
CA PHE A 181 -9.76 -9.97 -2.50
C PHE A 181 -9.04 -11.32 -2.54
N TYR A 182 -7.94 -11.39 -3.28
CA TYR A 182 -7.09 -12.57 -3.30
C TYR A 182 -6.27 -12.63 -2.01
N ASP A 183 -6.36 -13.74 -1.29
CA ASP A 183 -5.75 -13.96 0.03
C ASP A 183 -4.26 -14.38 -0.07
N SER A 184 -3.80 -14.83 -1.25
CA SER A 184 -2.46 -15.38 -1.42
C SER A 184 -1.39 -14.30 -1.59
N THR A 185 -0.93 -13.72 -0.48
CA THR A 185 0.21 -12.77 -0.43
C THR A 185 1.57 -13.47 -0.41
N ARG A 186 1.60 -14.79 -0.24
CA ARG A 186 2.83 -15.60 -0.26
C ARG A 186 2.90 -16.41 -1.54
N SER A 187 3.84 -16.05 -2.40
CA SER A 187 4.22 -16.85 -3.56
C SER A 187 5.66 -17.36 -3.38
N ARG A 188 5.91 -18.62 -3.72
CA ARG A 188 7.27 -19.17 -3.75
C ARG A 188 7.90 -18.81 -5.09
N LEU A 189 8.82 -17.84 -5.07
CA LEU A 189 9.65 -17.53 -6.23
C LEU A 189 10.75 -18.60 -6.35
N ASN A 190 10.54 -19.57 -7.23
CA ASN A 190 11.57 -20.55 -7.55
C ASN A 190 12.53 -19.94 -8.59
N ILE A 191 13.73 -19.55 -8.17
CA ILE A 191 14.80 -19.11 -9.07
C ILE A 191 15.62 -20.33 -9.46
N TYR A 192 15.51 -20.75 -10.72
CA TYR A 192 16.34 -21.79 -11.28
C TYR A 192 17.49 -21.15 -12.06
N GLN A 193 18.72 -21.52 -11.74
CA GLN A 193 19.87 -21.18 -12.57
C GLN A 193 19.87 -22.13 -13.78
N VAL A 194 19.90 -21.57 -14.99
CA VAL A 194 19.99 -22.37 -16.22
C VAL A 194 21.30 -23.17 -16.19
N ALA A 195 21.27 -24.38 -16.73
CA ALA A 195 22.43 -25.27 -16.84
C ALA A 195 23.65 -24.49 -17.36
N SER A 196 24.69 -24.41 -16.54
CA SER A 196 25.91 -23.72 -16.91
C SER A 196 26.64 -24.49 -18.03
N VAL A 197 27.29 -23.78 -18.95
CA VAL A 197 28.14 -24.36 -20.00
C VAL A 197 29.22 -25.30 -19.43
N THR A 198 29.57 -25.16 -18.15
CA THR A 198 30.50 -26.05 -17.45
C THR A 198 30.00 -27.49 -17.37
N PHE A 199 28.69 -27.72 -17.30
CA PHE A 199 28.12 -29.07 -17.28
C PHE A 199 28.36 -29.78 -18.62
N ASP A 200 28.10 -29.09 -19.73
CA ASP A 200 28.32 -29.63 -21.08
C ASP A 200 29.81 -29.88 -21.35
N LEU A 201 30.69 -28.98 -20.89
CA LEU A 201 32.15 -29.18 -20.99
C LEU A 201 32.65 -30.35 -20.14
N LEU A 202 32.10 -30.53 -18.94
CA LEU A 202 32.43 -31.67 -18.08
C LEU A 202 31.93 -32.97 -18.71
N LEU A 203 30.70 -32.98 -19.24
CA LEU A 203 30.12 -34.13 -19.91
C LEU A 203 30.92 -34.50 -21.17
N LEU A 204 31.36 -33.49 -21.96
CA LEU A 204 32.26 -33.67 -23.09
C LEU A 204 33.60 -34.29 -22.66
N LEU A 205 34.19 -33.81 -21.55
CA LEU A 205 35.45 -34.33 -21.02
C LEU A 205 35.30 -35.79 -20.56
N VAL A 206 34.22 -36.12 -19.86
CA VAL A 206 33.95 -37.49 -19.38
C VAL A 206 33.74 -38.45 -20.56
N LEU A 207 32.91 -38.08 -21.54
CA LEU A 207 32.68 -38.91 -22.73
C LEU A 207 33.95 -39.04 -23.59
N GLY A 208 34.68 -37.94 -23.77
CA GLY A 208 35.94 -37.94 -24.53
C GLY A 208 37.00 -38.84 -23.89
N SER A 209 37.21 -38.72 -22.58
CA SER A 209 38.17 -39.57 -21.85
C SER A 209 37.78 -41.05 -21.88
N TYR A 210 36.49 -41.38 -21.75
CA TYR A 210 35.99 -42.75 -21.86
C TYR A 210 36.32 -43.37 -23.23
N LEU A 211 36.04 -42.64 -24.32
CA LEU A 211 36.32 -43.13 -25.67
C LEU A 211 37.82 -43.33 -25.92
N ILE A 212 38.67 -42.43 -25.42
CA ILE A 212 40.13 -42.54 -25.54
C ILE A 212 40.65 -43.79 -24.80
N ILE A 213 40.18 -44.02 -23.57
CA ILE A 213 40.54 -45.20 -22.78
C ILE A 213 40.09 -46.48 -23.47
N LEU A 214 38.83 -46.51 -23.93
CA LEU A 214 38.26 -47.67 -24.63
C LEU A 214 39.05 -47.99 -25.91
N PHE A 215 39.36 -46.97 -26.71
CA PHE A 215 40.17 -47.12 -27.91
C PHE A 215 41.56 -47.66 -27.57
N SER A 216 42.22 -47.09 -26.56
CA SER A 216 43.54 -47.53 -26.14
C SER A 216 43.54 -48.98 -25.67
N PHE A 217 42.54 -49.37 -24.85
CA PHE A 217 42.37 -50.73 -24.38
C PHE A 217 42.17 -51.73 -25.53
N LEU A 218 41.31 -51.39 -26.50
CA LEU A 218 41.03 -52.26 -27.65
C LEU A 218 42.28 -52.42 -28.54
N VAL A 219 43.00 -51.33 -28.82
CA VAL A 219 44.24 -51.37 -29.61
C VAL A 219 45.32 -52.18 -28.90
N ILE A 220 45.53 -52.00 -27.60
CA ILE A 220 46.50 -52.78 -26.81
C ILE A 220 46.15 -54.27 -26.87
N THR A 221 44.87 -54.62 -26.70
CA THR A 221 44.42 -56.01 -26.68
C THR A 221 44.53 -56.70 -28.06
N THR A 222 44.36 -55.95 -29.16
CA THR A 222 44.32 -56.52 -30.51
C THR A 222 45.63 -56.43 -31.29
N ARG A 223 46.47 -55.41 -31.06
CA ARG A 223 47.68 -55.13 -31.85
C ARG A 223 48.96 -54.97 -31.04
N GLY A 224 48.87 -55.01 -29.70
CA GLY A 224 50.03 -54.83 -28.83
C GLY A 224 50.43 -53.37 -28.63
N LEU A 225 51.24 -53.13 -27.60
CA LEU A 225 51.54 -51.80 -27.05
C LEU A 225 52.38 -50.92 -27.99
N ASP A 226 53.23 -51.55 -28.80
CA ASP A 226 54.17 -50.87 -29.70
C ASP A 226 53.46 -50.14 -30.85
N ASP A 227 52.30 -50.62 -31.27
CA ASP A 227 51.54 -50.04 -32.40
C ASP A 227 50.68 -48.83 -31.99
N LEU A 228 50.31 -48.73 -30.70
CA LEU A 228 49.70 -47.53 -30.16
C LEU A 228 50.74 -46.38 -30.06
N ILE A 229 51.99 -46.71 -29.72
CA ILE A 229 53.10 -45.76 -29.64
C ILE A 229 53.57 -45.34 -31.05
N SER A 230 53.47 -46.22 -32.04
CA SER A 230 53.80 -45.92 -33.44
C SER A 230 52.85 -44.89 -34.05
N LEU A 231 51.56 -44.91 -33.67
CA LEU A 231 50.50 -43.99 -34.15
C LEU A 231 50.72 -42.53 -33.71
N PHE A 232 51.35 -42.31 -32.55
CA PHE A 232 51.67 -40.97 -32.02
C PHE A 232 53.10 -40.52 -32.34
N ARG A 233 53.96 -41.38 -32.90
CA ARG A 233 55.30 -40.98 -33.37
C ARG A 233 55.21 -40.34 -34.75
N ARG A 234 55.73 -39.12 -34.88
CA ARG A 234 55.91 -38.47 -36.19
C ARG A 234 56.79 -39.35 -37.08
N PRO A 235 56.44 -39.55 -38.37
CA PRO A 235 57.28 -40.32 -39.28
C PRO A 235 58.66 -39.66 -39.42
N PRO A 236 59.76 -40.43 -39.45
CA PRO A 236 61.09 -39.86 -39.54
C PRO A 236 61.27 -39.11 -40.87
N SER A 237 61.83 -37.89 -40.80
CA SER A 237 62.10 -37.07 -41.97
C SER A 237 63.05 -37.79 -42.92
N ARG A 238 62.58 -38.08 -44.13
CA ARG A 238 63.36 -38.73 -45.19
C ARG A 238 64.55 -37.84 -45.56
N LYS A 239 65.77 -38.22 -45.15
CA LYS A 239 67.01 -37.59 -45.63
C LYS A 239 67.12 -37.82 -47.14
N VAL A 240 67.19 -36.74 -47.90
CA VAL A 240 67.50 -36.72 -49.33
C VAL A 240 68.95 -37.21 -49.49
N LYS A 241 69.17 -38.31 -50.21
CA LYS A 241 70.49 -38.70 -50.70
C LYS A 241 70.69 -38.01 -52.05
N THR A 242 71.66 -37.11 -52.10
CA THR A 242 72.29 -36.59 -53.31
C THR A 242 73.06 -37.70 -54.02
N ALA A 243 72.80 -37.87 -55.31
CA ALA A 243 73.73 -38.33 -56.33
C ALA A 243 73.25 -37.75 -57.66
#